data_AF-A0A8S9V7Y5-F1
#
_entry.id   AF-A0A8S9V7Y5-F1
#
_cell.length_a   1.000
_cell.length_b   1.000
_cell.length_c   1.000
_cell.angle_alpha   90.00
_cell.angle_beta   90.00
_cell.angle_gamma   90.00
#
_symmetry.space_group_name_H-M   'P 1'
#
loop_
_entity.id
_entity.type
_entity.pdbx_description
1 polymer ?
#
loop_
_entity_poly.entity_id
_entity_poly.type
_entity_poly.pdbx_seq_one_letter_code
_entity_poly.pdbx_strand_id
1 'polypeptide(L)'
;MVHKAVVEEKIPVVGYTAWSFLDNYEWGSYGPRFGLYYVNFTKETGSPNFDKPKSTDLERIPRPAAKWFHKVATTKCLDGWDELELSAGSSIAHPAEHLGFSAPVIVIAAMALIAAVVTFKRRLGYQRLPQAVSS
;
A
#
# COMPACT_ATOMS: atom_id res chain seq x y z
N MET A 1 10.52 -12.59 20.27
CA MET A 1 9.44 -11.60 20.52
C MET A 1 8.67 -11.97 21.78
N VAL A 2 8.04 -11.01 22.46
CA VAL A 2 7.41 -11.17 23.79
C VAL A 2 6.47 -12.39 23.88
N HIS A 3 5.68 -12.66 22.84
CA HIS A 3 4.81 -13.84 22.78
C HIS A 3 5.57 -15.16 23.03
N LYS A 4 6.71 -15.37 22.36
CA LYS A 4 7.54 -16.57 22.54
C LYS A 4 8.07 -16.68 23.97
N ALA A 5 8.55 -15.58 24.54
CA ALA A 5 9.05 -15.53 25.91
C ALA A 5 7.97 -15.97 26.92
N VAL A 6 6.73 -15.55 26.72
CA VAL A 6 5.60 -15.93 27.60
C VAL A 6 5.13 -17.36 27.35
N VAL A 7 4.98 -17.77 26.08
CA VAL A 7 4.32 -19.04 25.72
C VAL A 7 5.27 -20.24 25.77
N GLU A 8 6.47 -20.11 25.20
CA GLU A 8 7.44 -21.20 25.09
C GLU A 8 8.38 -21.21 26.31
N GLU A 9 8.91 -20.04 26.68
CA GLU A 9 9.96 -19.92 27.71
C GLU A 9 9.41 -19.68 29.12
N LYS A 10 8.09 -19.50 29.25
CA LYS A 10 7.37 -19.31 30.53
C LYS A 10 7.88 -18.13 31.38
N ILE A 11 8.42 -17.10 30.74
CA ILE A 11 8.86 -15.88 31.41
C ILE A 11 7.63 -15.07 31.87
N PRO A 12 7.55 -14.66 33.15
CA PRO A 12 6.37 -13.97 33.69
C PRO A 12 6.34 -12.49 33.29
N VAL A 13 5.98 -12.21 32.03
CA VAL A 13 5.78 -10.85 31.53
C VAL A 13 4.37 -10.37 31.88
N VAL A 14 4.26 -9.26 32.60
CA VAL A 14 2.97 -8.74 33.10
C VAL A 14 2.31 -7.70 32.19
N GLY A 15 3.04 -7.17 31.20
CA GLY A 15 2.50 -6.17 30.29
C GLY A 15 3.52 -5.69 29.24
N TYR A 16 3.02 -4.90 28.28
CA TYR A 16 3.80 -4.28 27.22
C TYR A 16 3.27 -2.87 26.96
N THR A 17 4.19 -1.90 26.85
CA THR A 17 3.85 -0.51 26.49
C THR A 17 4.57 -0.15 25.20
N ALA A 18 3.81 0.25 24.18
CA ALA A 18 4.38 0.65 22.91
C ALA A 18 4.98 2.06 23.01
N TRP A 19 6.22 2.23 22.54
CA TRP A 19 6.79 3.54 22.28
C TRP A 19 6.42 3.97 20.85
N SER A 20 5.62 4.99 20.64
CA SER A 20 4.91 5.80 21.65
C SER A 20 3.45 5.97 21.27
N PHE A 21 2.66 6.51 22.19
CA PHE A 21 1.25 6.74 21.91
C PHE A 21 1.05 7.79 20.81
N LEU A 22 1.80 8.89 20.86
CA LEU A 22 1.75 10.00 19.90
C LEU A 22 3.14 10.28 19.34
N ASP A 23 3.19 10.81 18.12
CA ASP A 23 4.40 11.45 17.63
C ASP A 23 4.86 12.55 18.59
N ASN A 24 6.14 12.50 18.98
CA ASN A 24 6.70 13.35 20.03
C ASN A 24 8.05 13.95 19.60
N TYR A 25 8.70 14.67 20.52
CA TYR A 25 10.03 15.22 20.31
C TYR A 25 11.10 14.16 20.56
N GLU A 26 11.74 13.70 19.49
CA GLU A 26 12.76 12.68 19.57
C GLU A 26 14.15 13.34 19.61
N TRP A 27 14.60 13.65 20.83
CA TRP A 27 16.00 13.98 21.18
C TRP A 27 16.71 14.97 20.24
N GLY A 28 16.05 16.05 19.83
CA GLY A 28 16.63 17.03 18.90
C GLY A 28 15.70 17.40 17.77
N SER A 29 14.70 16.56 17.46
CA SER A 29 13.86 16.75 16.28
C SER A 29 12.45 16.19 16.46
N TYR A 30 11.48 16.86 15.82
CA TYR A 30 10.15 16.31 15.57
C TYR A 30 10.07 15.56 14.24
N GLY A 31 11.16 15.46 13.48
CA GLY A 31 11.20 14.75 12.21
C GLY A 31 10.86 13.26 12.34
N PRO A 32 11.51 12.51 13.24
CA PRO A 32 11.19 11.11 13.50
C PRO A 32 9.77 10.93 14.08
N ARG A 33 9.03 9.96 13.55
CA ARG A 33 7.62 9.70 13.90
C ARG A 33 7.44 8.24 14.35
N PHE A 34 7.38 8.03 15.66
CA PHE A 34 7.22 6.71 16.31
C PHE A 34 5.83 6.48 16.90
N GLY A 35 4.93 7.45 16.80
CA GLY A 35 3.61 7.39 17.41
C GLY A 35 2.70 6.35 16.76
N LEU A 36 1.88 5.70 17.56
CA LEU A 36 0.69 5.00 17.09
C LEU A 36 -0.29 6.00 16.43
N TYR A 37 -0.34 7.22 16.95
CA TYR A 37 -1.08 8.33 16.35
C TYR A 37 -0.13 9.36 15.75
N TYR A 38 -0.42 9.75 14.52
CA TYR A 38 0.20 10.92 13.91
C TYR A 38 -0.32 12.19 14.59
N VAL A 39 0.56 13.12 14.90
CA VAL A 39 0.18 14.45 15.39
C VAL A 39 0.38 15.47 14.26
N ASN A 40 -0.67 16.21 13.94
CA ASN A 40 -0.61 17.23 12.89
C ASN A 40 0.01 18.54 13.40
N PHE A 41 1.32 18.72 13.15
CA PHE A 41 2.04 19.97 13.44
C PHE A 41 1.78 20.97 12.31
N THR A 42 0.83 21.88 12.53
CA THR A 42 0.50 22.96 11.58
C THR A 42 1.59 24.04 11.60
N LYS A 43 1.59 24.93 10.60
CA LYS A 43 2.53 26.08 10.55
C LYS A 43 2.41 27.01 11.77
N GLU A 44 1.23 27.08 12.37
CA GLU A 44 0.97 27.89 13.56
C GLU A 44 1.42 27.19 14.86
N THR A 45 1.75 25.90 14.80
CA THR A 45 2.18 25.15 15.98
C THR A 45 3.51 25.69 16.49
N GLY A 46 3.50 26.30 17.68
CA GLY A 46 4.68 26.94 18.28
C GLY A 46 4.91 28.39 17.83
N SER A 47 3.96 29.00 17.12
CA SER A 47 4.00 30.42 16.76
C SER A 47 3.94 31.31 18.02
N PRO A 48 4.66 32.45 18.07
CA PRO A 48 4.56 33.40 19.18
C PRO A 48 3.16 33.97 19.40
N ASN A 49 2.33 33.97 18.35
CA ASN A 49 0.93 34.46 18.39
C ASN A 49 -0.08 33.33 18.67
N PHE A 50 0.38 32.20 19.21
CA PHE A 50 -0.46 31.04 19.55
C PHE A 50 -1.21 31.28 20.87
N ASP A 51 -2.01 32.34 20.93
CA ASP A 51 -2.74 32.72 22.15
C ASP A 51 -4.03 31.91 22.34
N LYS A 52 -4.61 31.38 21.26
CA LYS A 52 -5.85 30.59 21.28
C LYS A 52 -5.72 29.36 20.38
N PRO A 53 -5.48 28.16 20.96
CA PRO A 53 -5.45 26.93 20.19
C PRO A 53 -6.81 26.67 19.54
N LYS A 54 -6.82 26.32 18.26
CA LYS A 54 -8.01 25.78 17.60
C LYS A 54 -8.15 24.31 17.98
N SER A 55 -9.39 23.81 17.99
CA SER A 55 -9.66 22.38 18.23
C SER A 55 -9.03 21.46 17.17
N THR A 56 -8.68 22.02 16.00
CA THR A 56 -8.00 21.32 14.91
C THR A 56 -6.47 21.32 15.04
N ASP A 57 -5.90 22.12 15.94
CA ASP A 57 -4.45 22.14 16.13
C ASP A 57 -3.99 20.88 16.87
N LEU A 58 -2.85 20.32 16.45
CA LEU A 58 -2.29 19.09 17.03
C LEU A 58 -3.25 17.89 16.99
N GLU A 59 -4.08 17.82 15.94
CA GLU A 59 -4.99 16.70 15.73
C GLU A 59 -4.23 15.35 15.75
N ARG A 60 -4.82 14.36 16.41
CA ARG A 60 -4.24 13.03 16.63
C ARG A 60 -4.93 12.03 15.71
N ILE A 61 -4.25 11.62 14.65
CA ILE A 61 -4.80 10.79 13.60
C ILE A 61 -4.31 9.35 13.79
N PRO A 62 -5.19 8.36 14.01
CA PRO A 62 -4.78 6.98 14.24
C PRO A 62 -4.14 6.37 13.00
N ARG A 63 -2.93 5.84 13.14
CA ARG A 63 -2.25 5.09 12.07
C ARG A 63 -2.75 3.64 12.02
N PRO A 64 -2.47 2.88 10.95
CA PRO A 64 -2.77 1.45 10.92
C PRO A 64 -2.24 0.69 12.14
N ALA A 65 -1.05 1.06 12.64
CA ALA A 65 -0.49 0.50 13.88
C ALA A 65 -1.35 0.77 15.12
N ALA A 66 -2.02 1.92 15.23
CA ALA A 66 -2.96 2.18 16.34
C ALA A 66 -4.19 1.28 16.25
N LYS A 67 -4.76 1.12 15.05
CA LYS A 67 -5.90 0.21 14.83
C LYS A 67 -5.51 -1.24 15.14
N TRP A 68 -4.31 -1.61 14.72
CA TRP A 68 -3.70 -2.89 15.04
C TRP A 68 -3.60 -3.11 16.55
N PHE A 69 -2.95 -2.17 17.23
CA PHE A 69 -2.72 -2.26 18.67
C PHE A 69 -4.04 -2.26 19.46
N HIS A 70 -5.03 -1.49 19.03
CA HIS A 70 -6.38 -1.50 19.59
C HIS A 70 -7.03 -2.90 19.50
N LYS A 71 -6.93 -3.57 18.34
CA LYS A 71 -7.42 -4.94 18.19
C LYS A 71 -6.70 -5.87 19.18
N VAL A 72 -5.37 -5.90 19.20
CA VAL A 72 -4.62 -6.76 20.15
C VAL A 72 -5.03 -6.48 21.59
N ALA A 73 -5.13 -5.22 21.98
CA ALA A 73 -5.44 -4.83 23.35
C ALA A 73 -6.86 -5.26 23.78
N THR A 74 -7.82 -5.23 22.83
CA THR A 74 -9.23 -5.56 23.10
C THR A 74 -9.53 -7.04 22.98
N THR A 75 -8.97 -7.72 22.00
CA THR A 75 -9.22 -9.16 21.74
C THR A 75 -8.24 -10.07 22.46
N LYS A 76 -7.05 -9.55 22.81
CA LYS A 76 -5.89 -10.32 23.31
C LYS A 76 -5.36 -11.35 22.30
N CYS A 77 -5.68 -11.18 21.02
CA CYS A 77 -5.25 -12.06 19.94
C CYS A 77 -4.30 -11.35 18.96
N LEU A 78 -3.38 -12.11 18.38
CA LEU A 78 -2.37 -11.63 17.41
C LEU A 78 -2.67 -12.06 15.97
N ASP A 79 -3.83 -12.63 15.69
CA ASP A 79 -4.26 -13.15 14.38
C ASP A 79 -5.23 -12.19 13.67
N GLY A 80 -5.61 -12.51 12.42
CA GLY A 80 -6.64 -11.81 11.64
C GLY A 80 -6.29 -10.38 11.23
N TRP A 81 -5.04 -10.13 10.79
CA TRP A 81 -4.59 -8.81 10.37
C TRP A 81 -5.07 -8.40 8.98
N ASP A 82 -5.35 -9.38 8.13
CA ASP A 82 -5.72 -9.17 6.74
C ASP A 82 -7.03 -8.36 6.61
N GLU A 83 -7.96 -8.54 7.54
CA GLU A 83 -9.25 -7.83 7.58
C GLU A 83 -9.09 -6.31 7.85
N LEU A 84 -8.09 -5.95 8.66
CA LEU A 84 -7.77 -4.55 8.96
C LEU A 84 -7.06 -3.88 7.79
N GLU A 85 -6.23 -4.60 7.04
CA GLU A 85 -5.59 -4.06 5.84
C GLU A 85 -6.59 -3.83 4.71
N LEU A 86 -7.56 -4.74 4.52
CA LEU A 86 -8.64 -4.55 3.54
C LEU A 86 -9.49 -3.30 3.84
N SER A 87 -9.78 -3.06 5.12
CA SER A 87 -10.53 -1.86 5.53
C SER A 87 -9.69 -0.56 5.46
N ALA A 88 -8.37 -0.64 5.61
CA ALA A 88 -7.47 0.51 5.46
C ALA A 88 -7.18 0.83 3.98
N GLY A 89 -6.98 -0.20 3.15
CA GLY A 89 -6.67 -0.11 1.73
C GLY A 89 -7.83 0.40 0.86
N SER A 90 -9.08 0.27 1.30
CA SER A 90 -10.24 0.85 0.60
C SER A 90 -10.20 2.38 0.50
N SER A 91 -9.36 3.07 1.29
CA SER A 91 -9.20 4.53 1.23
C SER A 91 -8.10 5.01 0.27
N ILE A 92 -7.37 4.08 -0.36
CA ILE A 92 -6.42 4.39 -1.43
C ILE A 92 -6.87 3.62 -2.67
N ALA A 93 -7.85 4.19 -3.38
CA ALA A 93 -7.95 3.91 -4.80
C ALA A 93 -6.66 4.46 -5.45
N HIS A 94 -5.64 3.62 -5.57
CA HIS A 94 -4.61 3.86 -6.56
C HIS A 94 -5.35 4.00 -7.89
N PRO A 95 -5.26 5.14 -8.60
CA PRO A 95 -5.62 5.15 -10.01
C PRO A 95 -4.79 4.03 -10.61
N ALA A 96 -5.45 3.05 -11.22
CA ALA A 96 -4.74 2.02 -11.97
C ALA A 96 -3.71 2.75 -12.84
N GLU A 97 -2.43 2.54 -12.54
CA GLU A 97 -1.32 3.03 -13.34
C GLU A 97 -1.66 2.65 -14.77
N HIS A 98 -2.04 3.64 -15.59
CA HIS A 98 -2.15 3.42 -17.01
C HIS A 98 -0.73 3.03 -17.43
N LEU A 99 -0.57 1.78 -17.85
CA LEU A 99 0.58 1.38 -18.63
C LEU A 99 0.73 2.44 -19.72
N GLY A 100 1.86 3.17 -19.66
CA GLY A 100 2.11 4.48 -20.29
C GLY A 100 2.05 4.49 -21.82
N PHE A 101 0.94 4.11 -22.40
CA PHE A 101 0.67 4.12 -23.82
C PHE A 101 -0.73 4.69 -24.02
N SER A 102 -0.80 5.81 -24.74
CA SER A 102 -2.06 6.44 -25.10
C SER A 102 -2.95 5.42 -25.81
N ALA A 103 -4.27 5.46 -25.55
CA ALA A 103 -5.27 4.60 -26.19
C ALA A 103 -5.03 4.33 -27.70
N PRO A 104 -4.62 5.30 -28.53
CA PRO A 104 -4.31 5.02 -29.94
C PRO A 104 -3.15 4.03 -30.16
N VAL A 105 -2.13 3.98 -29.30
CA VAL A 105 -1.00 3.05 -29.46
C VAL A 105 -1.44 1.60 -29.23
N ILE A 106 -2.31 1.36 -28.25
CA ILE A 106 -2.86 0.03 -27.97
C ILE A 106 -3.69 -0.47 -29.16
N VAL A 107 -4.50 0.41 -29.75
CA VAL A 107 -5.33 0.08 -30.92
C VAL A 107 -4.45 -0.25 -32.13
N ILE A 108 -3.39 0.53 -32.38
CA ILE A 108 -2.46 0.28 -33.49
C ILE A 108 -1.74 -1.07 -33.30
N ALA A 109 -1.27 -1.37 -32.10
CA ALA A 109 -0.59 -2.64 -31.81
C ALA A 109 -1.54 -3.85 -32.00
N ALA A 110 -2.79 -3.74 -31.55
CA ALA A 110 -3.81 -4.77 -31.75
C ALA A 110 -4.11 -5.00 -33.25
N MET A 111 -4.26 -3.92 -34.03
CA MET A 111 -4.50 -4.00 -35.47
C MET A 111 -3.31 -4.62 -36.22
N ALA A 112 -2.08 -4.28 -35.84
CA ALA A 112 -0.86 -4.85 -36.42
C ALA A 112 -0.75 -6.36 -36.13
N LEU A 113 -1.05 -6.78 -34.89
CA LEU A 113 -1.07 -8.20 -34.52
C LEU A 113 -2.13 -8.98 -35.32
N ILE A 114 -3.33 -8.42 -35.46
CA ILE A 114 -4.40 -9.04 -36.26
C ILE A 114 -3.96 -9.18 -37.73
N ALA A 115 -3.37 -8.13 -38.32
CA ALA A 115 -2.86 -8.18 -39.69
C ALA A 115 -1.74 -9.22 -39.86
N ALA A 116 -0.83 -9.33 -38.88
CA ALA A 116 0.23 -10.34 -38.88
C ALA A 116 -0.34 -11.77 -38.82
N VAL A 117 -1.33 -12.02 -37.96
CA VAL A 117 -2.00 -13.32 -37.86
C VAL A 117 -2.75 -13.67 -39.16
N VAL A 118 -3.45 -12.71 -39.75
CA VAL A 118 -4.19 -12.92 -41.02
C VAL A 118 -3.23 -13.21 -42.17
N THR A 119 -2.13 -12.47 -42.28
CA THR A 119 -1.12 -12.69 -43.33
C THR A 119 -0.37 -14.01 -43.13
N PHE A 120 -0.07 -14.39 -41.89
CA PHE A 120 0.53 -15.68 -41.58
C PHE A 120 -0.41 -16.86 -41.91
N LYS A 121 -1.69 -16.78 -41.54
CA LYS A 121 -2.70 -17.78 -41.96
C LYS A 121 -2.86 -17.85 -43.48
N ARG A 122 -2.84 -16.71 -44.18
CA ARG A 122 -2.85 -16.69 -45.66
C ARG A 122 -1.61 -17.37 -46.26
N ARG A 123 -0.42 -17.18 -45.68
CA ARG A 123 0.82 -17.84 -46.13
C ARG A 123 0.80 -19.35 -45.90
N LEU A 124 0.19 -19.81 -44.80
CA LEU A 124 0.00 -21.24 -44.53
C LEU A 124 -0.97 -21.92 -45.52
N GLY A 125 -1.87 -21.15 -46.16
CA GLY A 125 -2.83 -21.65 -47.15
C GLY A 125 -2.30 -21.76 -48.58
N TYR A 126 -1.07 -21.33 -48.87
CA TYR A 126 -0.47 -21.48 -50.21
C TYR A 126 0.21 -22.85 -50.33
N GLN A 127 -0.47 -23.84 -50.94
CA GLN A 127 0.21 -25.00 -51.52
C GLN A 127 1.00 -24.56 -52.76
N ARG A 128 2.28 -24.95 -52.87
CA ARG A 128 3.05 -24.74 -54.11
C ARG A 128 2.39 -25.54 -55.23
N LEU A 129 2.07 -24.87 -56.35
CA LEU A 129 1.65 -25.56 -57.58
C LEU A 129 2.76 -26.55 -57.99
N PRO A 130 2.44 -27.83 -58.30
CA PRO A 130 3.44 -28.77 -58.78
C PRO A 130 4.01 -28.29 -60.11
N GLN A 131 5.35 -28.30 -60.24
CA GLN A 131 6.02 -28.01 -61.50
C GLN A 131 5.67 -29.09 -62.52
N ALA A 132 5.19 -28.68 -63.69
CA ALA A 132 4.97 -29.59 -64.81
C ALA A 132 6.32 -30.17 -65.26
N VAL A 133 6.44 -31.49 -65.27
CA VAL A 133 7.58 -32.22 -65.82
C VAL A 133 7.41 -32.26 -67.33
N SER A 134 8.34 -31.65 -68.08
CA SER A 134 8.45 -31.84 -69.53
C SER A 134 9.39 -33.01 -69.83
N SER A 135 8.90 -33.99 -70.55
CA SER A 135 9.66 -35.02 -71.28
C SER A 135 10.33 -34.46 -72.52
#